data_AF-A0A151QP63-F1
#
_entry.id   AF-A0A151QP63-F1
#
_cell.length_a   1.000
_cell.length_b   1.000
_cell.length_c   1.000
_cell.angle_alpha   90.00
_cell.angle_beta   90.00
_cell.angle_gamma   90.00
#
_symmetry.space_group_name_H-M   'P 1'
#
loop_
_entity.id
_entity.type
_entity.pdbx_description
1 polymer ?
#
loop_
_entity_poly.entity_id
_entity_poly.type
_entity_poly.pdbx_seq_one_letter_code
_entity_poly.pdbx_strand_id
1 'polypeptide(L)'
;MRNHLRRCKGISNKMVSKKQKSDSSGTMVSSPSLARPKIDQKALRIAIVKMFIAMELSFRCIEHEAFCEFLSIVAPSLDVISCTTLAHDIYKLWDTEREKLKEFISQNCQRVCLSSNTWTSSQNLSYMCLTAHFIDNSWKLQKKVLNFCQVTSHTRKTMAKKVELNRVLTLTVDNASSNDVGIQYLKKRLMSWNSLVMKGDYIHMRCCAHVLNLIVKEGFKDNIDAILRIRGAVKYVRSSPSRMSKFKTCVEQQNIEYKGLVCLDVETRWNST
;
A
#
# COMPACT_ATOMS: atom_id res chain seq x y z
N MET A 1 -33.20 -7.12 8.58
CA MET A 1 -33.60 -7.75 7.30
C MET A 1 -34.82 -8.69 7.36
N ARG A 2 -35.20 -9.27 8.52
CA ARG A 2 -36.37 -10.19 8.59
C ARG A 2 -37.75 -9.53 8.42
N ASN A 3 -37.86 -8.21 8.62
CA ASN A 3 -39.15 -7.51 8.57
C ASN A 3 -39.53 -6.98 7.16
N HIS A 4 -38.63 -7.09 6.18
CA HIS A 4 -38.89 -6.63 4.80
C HIS A 4 -39.71 -7.66 3.99
N LEU A 5 -39.50 -8.96 4.24
CA LEU A 5 -40.17 -10.05 3.51
C LEU A 5 -41.70 -10.14 3.76
N ARG A 6 -42.21 -9.56 4.86
CA ARG A 6 -43.64 -9.57 5.18
C ARG A 6 -44.45 -8.46 4.49
N ARG A 7 -43.79 -7.50 3.82
CA ARG A 7 -44.45 -6.32 3.23
C ARG A 7 -44.53 -6.32 1.69
N CYS A 8 -43.97 -7.32 1.02
CA CYS A 8 -44.02 -7.39 -0.45
C CYS A 8 -45.24 -8.18 -0.94
N LYS A 9 -46.28 -7.48 -1.40
CA LYS A 9 -47.51 -8.07 -2.00
C LYS A 9 -47.30 -8.41 -3.48
N GLY A 10 -46.36 -9.30 -3.77
CA GLY A 10 -46.12 -9.72 -5.14
C GLY A 10 -45.18 -10.90 -5.21
N ILE A 11 -45.73 -12.10 -5.08
CA ILE A 11 -45.36 -13.37 -5.75
C ILE A 11 -46.28 -14.44 -5.14
N SER A 12 -47.33 -14.78 -5.87
CA SER A 12 -48.24 -15.89 -5.55
C SER A 12 -47.57 -17.20 -5.92
N ASN A 13 -47.00 -17.91 -4.93
CA ASN A 13 -46.54 -19.29 -5.08
C ASN A 13 -47.75 -20.24 -5.19
N LYS A 14 -48.26 -20.45 -6.41
CA LYS A 14 -49.08 -21.63 -6.71
C LYS A 14 -48.16 -22.82 -6.96
N MET A 15 -47.82 -23.55 -5.90
CA MET A 15 -47.31 -24.91 -6.02
C MET A 15 -48.44 -25.82 -6.50
N VAL A 16 -48.47 -26.15 -7.78
CA VAL A 16 -49.28 -27.25 -8.32
C VAL A 16 -48.49 -28.53 -8.14
N SER A 17 -48.90 -29.37 -7.18
CA SER A 17 -48.37 -30.71 -6.98
C SER A 17 -48.97 -31.68 -8.00
N LYS A 18 -48.25 -31.95 -9.10
CA LYS A 18 -48.54 -33.12 -9.93
C LYS A 18 -47.74 -34.31 -9.41
N LYS A 19 -48.41 -35.24 -8.72
CA LYS A 19 -47.93 -36.60 -8.48
C LYS A 19 -47.76 -37.30 -9.83
N GLN A 20 -46.55 -37.79 -10.14
CA GLN A 20 -46.35 -38.76 -11.21
C GLN A 20 -46.32 -40.18 -10.60
N LYS A 21 -47.11 -41.07 -11.20
CA LYS A 21 -47.15 -42.51 -10.95
C LYS A 21 -45.84 -43.14 -11.41
N SER A 22 -45.33 -44.08 -10.62
CA SER A 22 -44.27 -45.00 -11.00
C SER A 22 -44.83 -46.05 -11.97
N ASP A 23 -44.27 -46.12 -13.17
CA ASP A 23 -44.35 -47.30 -14.03
C ASP A 23 -42.94 -47.74 -14.38
N SER A 24 -42.71 -49.04 -14.19
CA SER A 24 -41.44 -49.72 -14.39
C SER A 24 -41.29 -50.17 -15.84
N SER A 25 -40.29 -49.63 -16.54
CA SER A 25 -39.71 -50.29 -17.71
C SER A 25 -38.24 -49.89 -17.85
N GLY A 26 -37.36 -50.89 -17.82
CA GLY A 26 -35.92 -50.71 -17.87
C GLY A 26 -35.46 -49.98 -19.13
N THR A 27 -34.69 -48.92 -18.94
CA THR A 27 -33.78 -48.37 -19.94
C THR A 27 -32.62 -47.77 -19.17
N MET A 28 -31.38 -48.21 -19.46
CA MET A 28 -30.18 -47.57 -18.91
C MET A 28 -30.13 -46.15 -19.45
N VAL A 29 -30.66 -45.20 -18.68
CA VAL A 29 -30.45 -43.77 -18.92
C VAL A 29 -29.05 -43.49 -18.41
N SER A 30 -28.11 -43.27 -19.33
CA SER A 30 -26.86 -42.60 -19.01
C SER A 30 -27.21 -41.26 -18.37
N SER A 31 -26.94 -41.13 -17.08
CA SER A 31 -27.02 -39.85 -16.39
C SER A 31 -26.23 -38.83 -17.21
N PRO A 32 -26.82 -37.68 -17.59
CA PRO A 32 -26.03 -36.62 -18.19
C PRO A 32 -25.02 -36.23 -17.12
N SER A 33 -23.74 -36.46 -17.38
CA SER A 33 -22.71 -35.87 -16.54
C SER A 33 -22.98 -34.37 -16.57
N LEU A 34 -23.36 -33.81 -15.42
CA LEU A 34 -23.40 -32.37 -15.25
C LEU A 34 -21.96 -31.91 -15.46
N ALA A 35 -21.66 -31.49 -16.70
CA ALA A 35 -20.37 -30.96 -17.06
C ALA A 35 -20.09 -29.81 -16.08
N ARG A 36 -19.04 -29.96 -15.28
CA ARG A 36 -18.62 -28.89 -14.37
C ARG A 36 -18.47 -27.60 -15.20
N PRO A 37 -19.00 -26.46 -14.75
CA PRO A 37 -18.83 -25.20 -15.45
C PRO A 37 -17.34 -24.98 -15.72
N LYS A 38 -16.98 -24.75 -16.98
CA LYS A 38 -15.58 -24.52 -17.35
C LYS A 38 -15.13 -23.23 -16.66
N ILE A 39 -14.15 -23.35 -15.75
CA ILE A 39 -13.59 -22.18 -15.05
C ILE A 39 -12.82 -21.34 -16.06
N ASP A 40 -13.13 -20.04 -16.12
CA ASP A 40 -12.32 -19.07 -16.84
C ASP A 40 -10.96 -18.91 -16.15
N GLN A 41 -9.95 -19.53 -16.74
CA GLN A 41 -8.58 -19.54 -16.23
C GLN A 41 -7.99 -18.13 -16.10
N LYS A 42 -8.36 -17.21 -17.01
CA LYS A 42 -7.87 -15.84 -16.98
C LYS A 42 -8.51 -15.07 -15.83
N ALA A 43 -9.81 -15.24 -15.62
CA ALA A 43 -10.51 -14.62 -14.50
C ALA A 43 -9.97 -15.15 -13.16
N LEU A 44 -9.73 -16.47 -13.05
CA LEU A 44 -9.16 -17.08 -11.85
C LEU A 44 -7.75 -16.55 -11.56
N ARG A 45 -6.87 -16.47 -12.56
CA ARG A 45 -5.52 -15.92 -12.40
C ARG A 45 -5.54 -14.46 -11.90
N ILE A 46 -6.44 -13.64 -12.44
CA ILE A 46 -6.63 -12.25 -11.97
C ILE A 46 -7.15 -12.24 -10.51
N ALA A 47 -8.05 -13.15 -10.15
CA ALA A 47 -8.55 -13.27 -8.78
C ALA A 47 -7.45 -13.68 -7.80
N ILE A 48 -6.58 -14.63 -8.18
CA ILE A 48 -5.41 -15.02 -7.39
C ILE A 48 -4.47 -13.82 -7.19
N VAL A 49 -4.13 -13.09 -8.24
CA VAL A 49 -3.31 -11.87 -8.14
C VAL A 49 -3.92 -10.87 -7.15
N LYS A 50 -5.23 -10.61 -7.26
CA LYS A 50 -5.94 -9.70 -6.34
C LYS A 50 -5.94 -10.21 -4.90
N MET A 51 -6.08 -11.52 -4.69
CA MET A 51 -6.01 -12.15 -3.37
C MET A 51 -4.63 -11.96 -2.74
N PHE A 52 -3.55 -12.23 -3.48
CA PHE A 52 -2.18 -12.02 -2.98
C PHE A 52 -1.93 -10.58 -2.55
N ILE A 53 -2.46 -9.61 -3.31
CA ILE A 53 -2.38 -8.19 -2.95
C ILE A 53 -3.21 -7.88 -1.71
N ALA A 54 -4.49 -8.30 -1.68
CA ALA A 54 -5.41 -7.96 -0.61
C ALA A 54 -5.04 -8.61 0.74
N MET A 55 -4.41 -9.78 0.70
CA MET A 55 -3.97 -10.53 1.88
C MET A 55 -2.48 -10.32 2.20
N GLU A 56 -1.77 -9.49 1.40
CA GLU A 56 -0.33 -9.22 1.55
C GLU A 56 0.53 -10.49 1.62
N LEU A 57 0.18 -11.49 0.80
CA LEU A 57 0.86 -12.78 0.81
C LEU A 57 2.25 -12.69 0.19
N SER A 58 3.20 -13.43 0.77
CA SER A 58 4.50 -13.66 0.15
C SER A 58 4.33 -14.32 -1.22
N PHE A 59 5.09 -13.89 -2.23
CA PHE A 59 5.02 -14.49 -3.56
C PHE A 59 5.37 -15.98 -3.55
N ARG A 60 6.12 -16.45 -2.55
CA ARG A 60 6.44 -17.87 -2.38
C ARG A 60 5.22 -18.73 -2.07
N CYS A 61 4.13 -18.14 -1.56
CA CYS A 61 2.91 -18.87 -1.25
C CYS A 61 2.25 -19.48 -2.48
N ILE A 62 2.50 -18.96 -3.70
CA ILE A 62 1.91 -19.50 -4.93
C ILE A 62 2.46 -20.89 -5.31
N GLU A 63 3.70 -21.17 -4.89
CA GLU A 63 4.42 -22.42 -5.13
C GLU A 63 4.39 -23.34 -3.90
N HIS A 64 3.74 -22.93 -2.81
CA HIS A 64 3.66 -23.73 -1.59
C HIS A 64 2.76 -24.95 -1.81
N GLU A 65 3.20 -26.12 -1.35
CA GLU A 65 2.52 -27.41 -1.55
C GLU A 65 1.03 -27.37 -1.19
N ALA A 66 0.69 -26.89 0.02
CA ALA A 66 -0.71 -26.75 0.45
C ALA A 66 -1.56 -25.85 -0.46
N PHE A 67 -0.97 -24.81 -1.06
CA PHE A 67 -1.69 -23.93 -1.99
C PHE A 67 -1.88 -24.61 -3.35
N CYS A 68 -0.86 -25.32 -3.84
CA CYS A 68 -0.93 -26.14 -5.04
C CYS A 68 -1.99 -27.26 -4.91
N GLU A 69 -2.02 -27.95 -3.76
CA GLU A 69 -3.03 -28.97 -3.45
C GLU A 69 -4.44 -28.38 -3.48
N PHE A 70 -4.65 -27.25 -2.81
CA PHE A 70 -5.92 -26.52 -2.87
C PHE A 70 -6.34 -26.17 -4.31
N LEU A 71 -5.42 -25.62 -5.12
CA LEU A 71 -5.69 -25.29 -6.51
C LEU A 71 -5.99 -26.52 -7.37
N SER A 72 -5.34 -27.66 -7.13
CA SER A 72 -5.60 -28.90 -7.84
C SER A 72 -7.03 -29.40 -7.66
N ILE A 73 -7.65 -29.15 -6.50
CA ILE A 73 -9.02 -29.54 -6.20
C ILE A 73 -10.02 -28.57 -6.83
N VAL A 74 -9.77 -27.26 -6.69
CA VAL A 74 -10.71 -26.21 -7.10
C VAL A 74 -10.64 -25.92 -8.60
N ALA A 75 -9.44 -25.96 -9.18
CA ALA A 75 -9.17 -25.64 -10.58
C ALA A 75 -8.09 -26.57 -11.17
N PRO A 76 -8.38 -27.86 -11.34
CA PRO A 76 -7.41 -28.87 -11.80
C PRO A 76 -6.79 -28.58 -13.19
N SER A 77 -7.47 -27.77 -14.01
CA SER A 77 -6.98 -27.37 -15.33
C SER A 77 -6.16 -26.06 -15.32
N LEU A 78 -5.92 -25.47 -14.14
CA LEU A 78 -5.09 -24.28 -14.01
C LEU A 78 -3.63 -24.69 -13.88
N ASP A 79 -2.79 -24.23 -14.79
CA ASP A 79 -1.35 -24.30 -14.61
C ASP A 79 -0.92 -23.34 -13.49
N VAL A 80 -0.32 -23.91 -12.43
CA VAL A 80 0.23 -23.11 -11.33
C VAL A 80 1.32 -22.21 -11.87
N ILE A 81 1.20 -20.91 -11.60
CA ILE A 81 2.17 -19.91 -12.05
C ILE A 81 3.35 -19.83 -11.07
N SER A 82 4.53 -19.51 -11.58
CA SER A 82 5.70 -19.28 -10.73
C SER A 82 5.57 -17.97 -9.93
N CYS A 83 6.36 -17.85 -8.86
CA CYS A 83 6.50 -16.61 -8.09
C CYS A 83 6.94 -15.42 -8.97
N THR A 84 7.80 -15.65 -9.96
CA THR A 84 8.24 -14.65 -10.94
C THR A 84 7.08 -14.21 -11.83
N THR A 85 6.29 -15.15 -12.31
CA THR A 85 5.10 -14.87 -13.14
C THR A 85 4.04 -14.10 -12.35
N LEU A 86 3.81 -14.49 -11.09
CA LEU A 86 2.92 -13.76 -10.18
C LEU A 86 3.39 -12.31 -9.97
N ALA A 87 4.68 -12.11 -9.70
CA ALA A 87 5.24 -10.77 -9.53
C ALA A 87 5.06 -9.91 -10.79
N HIS A 88 5.27 -10.48 -11.97
CA HIS A 88 5.02 -9.81 -13.24
C HIS A 88 3.53 -9.45 -13.42
N ASP A 89 2.61 -10.35 -13.09
CA ASP A 89 1.17 -10.08 -13.19
C ASP A 89 0.69 -9.00 -12.21
N ILE A 90 1.21 -9.00 -10.98
CA ILE A 90 0.97 -7.94 -10.00
C ILE A 90 1.45 -6.60 -10.56
N TYR A 91 2.66 -6.56 -11.12
CA TYR A 91 3.20 -5.34 -11.71
C TYR A 91 2.35 -4.85 -12.89
N LYS A 92 1.92 -5.76 -13.78
CA LYS A 92 1.04 -5.43 -14.91
C LYS A 92 -0.32 -4.89 -14.45
N LEU A 93 -0.89 -5.49 -13.40
CA LEU A 93 -2.12 -4.99 -12.80
C LEU A 93 -1.92 -3.58 -12.22
N TRP A 94 -0.83 -3.36 -11.48
CA TRP A 94 -0.49 -2.03 -10.96
C TRP A 94 -0.34 -1.00 -12.07
N ASP A 95 0.39 -1.32 -13.14
CA ASP A 95 0.61 -0.40 -14.26
C ASP A 95 -0.73 -0.02 -14.92
N THR A 96 -1.61 -0.99 -15.13
CA THR A 96 -2.97 -0.78 -15.66
C THR A 96 -3.80 0.13 -14.75
N GLU A 97 -3.83 -0.15 -13.44
CA GLU A 97 -4.58 0.67 -12.48
C GLU A 97 -3.99 2.08 -12.30
N ARG A 98 -2.67 2.21 -12.45
CA ARG A 98 -1.98 3.51 -12.43
C ARG A 98 -2.41 4.39 -13.59
N GLU A 99 -2.48 3.86 -14.81
CA GLU A 99 -2.96 4.63 -15.97
C GLU A 99 -4.43 5.04 -15.82
N LYS A 100 -5.30 4.13 -15.36
CA LYS A 100 -6.69 4.47 -15.04
C LYS A 100 -6.79 5.58 -14.01
N LEU A 101 -5.94 5.57 -12.98
CA LEU A 101 -5.92 6.61 -11.97
C LEU A 101 -5.47 7.96 -12.54
N LYS A 102 -4.46 7.97 -13.43
CA LYS A 102 -4.01 9.21 -14.10
C LYS A 102 -5.11 9.79 -14.97
N GLU A 103 -5.81 8.94 -15.73
CA GLU A 103 -6.95 9.33 -16.54
C GLU A 103 -8.10 9.87 -15.68
N PHE A 104 -8.43 9.16 -14.59
CA PHE A 104 -9.42 9.62 -13.64
C PHE A 104 -9.07 11.01 -13.08
N ILE A 105 -7.82 11.22 -12.66
CA ILE A 105 -7.35 12.50 -12.15
C ILE A 105 -7.44 13.59 -13.22
N SER A 106 -7.03 13.30 -14.46
CA SER A 106 -7.03 14.30 -15.53
C SER A 106 -8.45 14.69 -15.96
N GLN A 107 -9.42 13.78 -15.88
CA GLN A 107 -10.81 14.04 -16.26
C GLN A 107 -11.62 14.65 -15.11
N ASN A 108 -11.47 14.16 -13.88
CA ASN A 108 -12.40 14.44 -12.79
C ASN A 108 -11.85 15.40 -11.73
N CYS A 109 -10.52 15.54 -11.60
CA CYS A 109 -9.94 16.40 -10.58
C CYS A 109 -9.54 17.74 -11.19
N GLN A 110 -10.02 18.85 -10.63
CA GLN A 110 -9.56 20.18 -11.06
C GLN A 110 -8.08 20.38 -10.76
N ARG A 111 -7.65 19.99 -9.55
CA ARG A 111 -6.28 20.13 -9.04
C ARG A 111 -5.90 18.98 -8.12
N VAL A 112 -4.61 18.67 -8.08
CA VAL A 112 -4.03 17.63 -7.22
C VAL A 112 -2.83 18.18 -6.47
N CYS A 113 -2.76 17.89 -5.17
CA CYS A 113 -1.59 18.15 -4.35
C CYS A 113 -0.73 16.88 -4.30
N LEU A 114 0.58 17.03 -4.50
CA LEU A 114 1.51 15.92 -4.45
C LEU A 114 2.29 15.95 -3.14
N SER A 115 2.68 14.79 -2.65
CA SER A 115 3.72 14.67 -1.64
C SER A 115 4.76 13.66 -2.11
N SER A 116 6.04 14.01 -1.97
CA SER A 116 7.14 13.08 -2.19
C SER A 116 7.85 12.83 -0.87
N ASN A 117 8.00 11.55 -0.54
CA ASN A 117 8.77 11.11 0.61
C ASN A 117 9.96 10.31 0.13
N THR A 118 11.16 10.64 0.62
CA THR A 118 12.39 9.91 0.32
C THR A 118 12.98 9.39 1.62
N TRP A 119 13.40 8.13 1.65
CA TRP A 119 14.07 7.55 2.80
C TRP A 119 15.10 6.51 2.39
N THR A 120 16.07 6.29 3.25
CA THR A 120 17.05 5.22 3.11
C THR A 120 16.62 4.03 3.96
N SER A 121 16.57 2.85 3.35
CA SER A 121 16.30 1.59 4.02
C SER A 121 17.49 1.13 4.86
N SER A 122 17.27 0.13 5.73
CA SER A 122 18.34 -0.52 6.50
C SER A 122 19.40 -1.22 5.64
N GLN A 123 19.09 -1.48 4.37
CA GLN A 123 20.02 -2.04 3.38
C GLN A 123 20.82 -0.96 2.64
N ASN A 124 20.76 0.30 3.11
CA ASN A 124 21.35 1.47 2.46
C ASN A 124 20.81 1.77 1.05
N LEU A 125 19.64 1.24 0.71
CA LEU A 125 18.96 1.57 -0.54
C LEU A 125 18.01 2.74 -0.31
N SER A 126 18.10 3.78 -1.16
CA SER A 126 17.21 4.93 -1.11
C SER A 126 15.93 4.68 -1.92
N TYR A 127 14.79 4.97 -1.32
CA TYR A 127 13.47 4.85 -1.93
C TYR A 127 12.76 6.19 -1.96
N MET A 128 11.89 6.35 -2.96
CA MET A 128 10.98 7.48 -3.09
C MET A 128 9.56 6.97 -3.30
N CYS A 129 8.62 7.58 -2.59
CA CYS A 129 7.20 7.44 -2.81
C CYS A 129 6.59 8.78 -3.23
N LEU A 130 5.92 8.79 -4.40
CA LEU A 130 5.13 9.90 -4.87
C LEU A 130 3.65 9.60 -4.65
N THR A 131 2.97 10.47 -3.92
CA THR A 131 1.55 10.32 -3.58
C THR A 131 0.76 11.52 -4.08
N ALA A 132 -0.39 11.27 -4.69
CA ALA A 132 -1.40 12.26 -5.02
C ALA A 132 -2.45 12.36 -3.92
N HIS A 133 -2.84 13.60 -3.63
CA HIS A 133 -3.90 13.97 -2.71
C HIS A 133 -4.88 14.88 -3.44
N PHE A 134 -6.16 14.52 -3.42
CA PHE A 134 -7.22 15.28 -4.08
C PHE A 134 -8.55 15.06 -3.37
N ILE A 135 -9.50 15.96 -3.59
CA ILE A 135 -10.87 15.82 -3.11
C ILE A 135 -11.71 15.29 -4.28
N ASP A 136 -12.45 14.21 -4.05
CA ASP A 136 -13.35 13.65 -5.07
C ASP A 136 -14.72 14.33 -5.11
N ASN A 137 -15.56 13.94 -6.07
CA ASN A 137 -16.91 14.49 -6.26
C ASN A 137 -17.85 14.25 -5.05
N SER A 138 -17.49 13.35 -4.12
CA SER A 138 -18.22 13.10 -2.89
C SER A 138 -17.65 13.88 -1.70
N TRP A 139 -16.79 14.87 -1.95
CA TRP A 139 -16.12 15.69 -0.93
C TRP A 139 -15.22 14.87 0.02
N LYS A 140 -14.70 13.73 -0.45
CA LYS A 140 -13.78 12.91 0.34
C LYS A 140 -12.34 13.14 -0.09
N LEU A 141 -11.47 13.30 0.91
CA LEU A 141 -10.03 13.33 0.69
C LEU A 141 -9.55 11.95 0.25
N GLN A 142 -9.00 11.89 -0.96
CA GLN A 142 -8.38 10.72 -1.53
C GLN A 142 -6.86 10.84 -1.45
N LYS A 143 -6.22 9.73 -1.08
CA LYS A 143 -4.76 9.57 -1.07
C LYS A 143 -4.39 8.36 -1.93
N LYS A 144 -3.61 8.57 -2.98
CA LYS A 144 -3.22 7.51 -3.93
C LYS A 144 -1.73 7.55 -4.23
N VAL A 145 -1.05 6.43 -4.05
CA VAL A 145 0.37 6.28 -4.41
C VAL A 145 0.45 6.19 -5.94
N LEU A 146 1.17 7.13 -6.56
CA LEU A 146 1.38 7.16 -8.00
C LEU A 146 2.62 6.37 -8.40
N ASN A 147 3.66 6.43 -7.56
CA ASN A 147 4.93 5.80 -7.86
C ASN A 147 5.65 5.43 -6.57
N PHE A 148 6.25 4.25 -6.55
CA PHE A 148 7.14 3.78 -5.51
C PHE A 148 8.36 3.17 -6.19
N CYS A 149 9.54 3.69 -5.89
CA CYS A 149 10.72 3.31 -6.64
C CYS A 149 11.99 3.49 -5.82
N GLN A 150 12.98 2.63 -6.10
CA GLN A 150 14.34 2.88 -5.66
C GLN A 150 14.92 4.05 -6.47
N VAL A 151 15.68 4.90 -5.80
CA VAL A 151 16.39 6.02 -6.41
C VAL A 151 17.87 5.88 -6.09
N THR A 152 18.72 5.94 -7.11
CA THR A 152 20.15 6.10 -6.90
C THR A 152 20.41 7.56 -6.51
N SER A 153 21.30 7.75 -5.53
CA SER A 153 21.64 9.02 -4.89
C SER A 153 21.49 10.25 -5.81
N HIS A 154 20.50 11.09 -5.50
CA HIS A 154 20.35 12.48 -5.94
C HIS A 154 19.90 12.84 -7.37
N THR A 155 19.35 11.95 -8.20
CA THR A 155 18.74 12.44 -9.46
C THR A 155 17.34 13.04 -9.20
N ARG A 156 17.29 14.25 -8.65
CA ARG A 156 16.06 15.00 -8.28
C ARG A 156 15.29 15.49 -9.51
N LYS A 157 15.94 15.53 -10.67
CA LYS A 157 15.29 15.59 -11.99
C LYS A 157 14.39 14.37 -12.22
N THR A 158 14.76 13.19 -11.70
CA THR A 158 13.96 11.97 -11.83
C THR A 158 12.66 12.07 -11.05
N MET A 159 12.64 12.73 -9.88
CA MET A 159 11.39 13.00 -9.13
C MET A 159 10.40 13.76 -10.01
N ALA A 160 10.86 14.87 -10.57
CA ALA A 160 10.01 15.70 -11.39
C ALA A 160 9.62 14.98 -12.69
N LYS A 161 10.55 14.29 -13.37
CA LYS A 161 10.23 13.44 -14.53
C LYS A 161 9.12 12.43 -14.24
N LYS A 162 9.11 11.82 -13.05
CA LYS A 162 8.09 10.85 -12.62
C LYS A 162 6.73 11.46 -12.29
N VAL A 163 6.63 12.78 -12.14
CA VAL A 163 5.33 13.46 -12.09
C VAL A 163 4.81 13.54 -13.52
N GLU A 164 3.76 12.81 -13.83
CA GLU A 164 3.14 12.79 -15.17
C GLU A 164 1.77 13.47 -15.19
N LEU A 165 1.44 14.20 -14.12
CA LEU A 165 0.18 14.92 -13.97
C LEU A 165 0.37 16.39 -14.37
N ASN A 166 -0.55 16.91 -15.18
CA ASN A 166 -0.57 18.32 -15.58
C ASN A 166 -1.36 19.21 -14.60
N ARG A 167 -2.24 18.67 -13.75
CA ARG A 167 -3.10 19.46 -12.83
C ARG A 167 -2.53 19.63 -11.43
N VAL A 168 -1.21 19.72 -11.29
CA VAL A 168 -0.54 19.84 -9.97
C VAL A 168 -0.73 21.25 -9.40
N LEU A 169 -1.21 21.34 -8.17
CA LEU A 169 -1.33 22.59 -7.41
C LEU A 169 -0.09 22.84 -6.55
N THR A 170 0.23 21.88 -5.69
CA THR A 170 1.40 21.92 -4.80
C THR A 170 2.14 20.60 -4.82
N LEU A 171 3.41 20.64 -4.45
CA LEU A 171 4.25 19.49 -4.16
C LEU A 171 4.88 19.71 -2.78
N THR A 172 4.55 18.82 -1.86
CA THR A 172 5.12 18.78 -0.52
C THR A 172 6.34 17.86 -0.48
N VAL A 173 7.48 18.38 -0.04
CA VAL A 173 8.74 17.65 0.13
C VAL A 173 9.35 17.93 1.50
N ASP A 174 10.34 17.14 1.91
CA ASP A 174 11.13 17.44 3.11
C ASP A 174 11.95 18.73 2.95
N ASN A 175 12.44 19.27 4.06
CA ASN A 175 13.03 20.61 4.10
C ASN A 175 14.48 20.68 3.56
N ALA A 176 14.91 19.67 2.81
CA ALA A 176 16.25 19.64 2.24
C ALA A 176 16.36 20.67 1.11
N SER A 177 17.34 21.59 1.20
CA SER A 177 17.72 22.53 0.10
C SER A 177 17.93 21.81 -1.23
N SER A 178 18.33 20.56 -1.11
CA SER A 178 18.44 19.59 -2.18
C SER A 178 17.21 19.55 -3.12
N ASN A 179 16.00 19.72 -2.60
CA ASN A 179 14.75 19.61 -3.35
C ASN A 179 14.46 20.80 -4.28
N ASP A 180 15.07 21.95 -4.04
CA ASP A 180 14.78 23.19 -4.77
C ASP A 180 15.00 23.03 -6.29
N VAL A 181 16.03 22.28 -6.69
CA VAL A 181 16.33 21.97 -8.11
C VAL A 181 15.22 21.13 -8.75
N GLY A 182 14.68 20.14 -8.02
CA GLY A 182 13.60 19.28 -8.50
C GLY A 182 12.29 20.05 -8.66
N ILE A 183 11.98 20.91 -7.68
CA ILE A 183 10.85 21.84 -7.72
C ILE A 183 10.97 22.79 -8.91
N GLN A 184 12.13 23.39 -9.14
CA GLN A 184 12.32 24.33 -10.24
C GLN A 184 12.13 23.65 -11.60
N TYR A 185 12.61 22.42 -11.77
CA TYR A 185 12.36 21.64 -12.98
C TYR A 185 10.87 21.34 -13.16
N LEU A 186 10.17 20.90 -12.10
CA LEU A 186 8.73 20.66 -12.16
C LEU A 186 7.96 21.93 -12.54
N LYS A 187 8.31 23.07 -11.92
CA LYS A 187 7.75 24.38 -12.22
C LYS A 187 7.91 24.70 -13.70
N LYS A 188 9.12 24.62 -14.26
CA LYS A 188 9.37 24.87 -15.70
C LYS A 188 8.49 23.99 -16.60
N ARG A 189 8.36 22.70 -16.29
CA ARG A 189 7.56 21.78 -17.09
C ARG A 189 6.05 22.06 -17.00
N LEU A 190 5.52 22.29 -15.79
CA LEU A 190 4.12 22.67 -15.63
C LEU A 190 3.80 24.01 -16.33
N MET A 191 4.77 24.93 -16.36
CA MET A 191 4.69 26.19 -17.10
C MET A 191 4.58 25.94 -18.61
N SER A 192 5.38 25.03 -19.17
CA SER A 192 5.29 24.66 -20.60
C SER A 192 3.96 24.00 -20.99
N TRP A 193 3.25 23.41 -20.03
CA TRP A 193 1.90 22.87 -20.23
C TRP A 193 0.78 23.88 -19.95
N ASN A 194 1.13 25.15 -19.72
CA ASN A 194 0.21 26.21 -19.32
C ASN A 194 -0.71 25.80 -18.14
N SER A 195 -0.13 25.09 -17.17
CA SER A 195 -0.90 24.40 -16.12
C SER A 195 -0.65 24.92 -14.71
N LEU A 196 0.28 25.86 -14.53
CA LEU A 196 0.58 26.45 -13.23
C LEU A 196 -0.50 27.43 -12.76
N VAL A 197 -0.83 27.34 -11.48
CA VAL A 197 -1.62 28.35 -10.77
C VAL A 197 -0.69 29.45 -10.26
N MET A 198 -1.06 30.72 -10.44
CA MET A 198 -0.29 31.89 -9.96
C MET A 198 1.19 31.80 -10.31
N LYS A 199 1.51 31.44 -11.57
CA LYS A 199 2.89 31.24 -12.07
C LYS A 199 3.75 30.29 -11.21
N GLY A 200 3.13 29.44 -10.38
CA GLY A 200 3.78 28.49 -9.49
C GLY A 200 4.38 29.10 -8.22
N ASP A 201 3.82 30.20 -7.70
CA ASP A 201 4.30 30.81 -6.45
C ASP A 201 4.10 29.90 -5.23
N TYR A 202 3.05 29.07 -5.26
CA TYR A 202 2.71 28.12 -4.18
C TYR A 202 3.00 26.66 -4.52
N ILE A 203 3.81 26.39 -5.55
CA ILE A 203 4.07 25.02 -6.01
C ILE A 203 4.84 24.20 -4.97
N HIS A 204 5.66 24.83 -4.14
CA HIS A 204 6.53 24.17 -3.18
C HIS A 204 5.98 24.34 -1.77
N MET A 205 5.61 23.23 -1.14
CA MET A 205 5.25 23.19 0.27
C MET A 205 6.32 22.43 1.05
N ARG A 206 6.79 22.98 2.17
CA ARG A 206 7.74 22.31 3.06
C ARG A 206 6.97 21.39 4.00
N CYS A 207 7.52 20.21 4.28
CA CYS A 207 6.90 19.25 5.20
C CYS A 207 6.93 19.77 6.64
N CYS A 208 5.76 20.07 7.22
CA CYS A 208 5.63 20.54 8.60
C CYS A 208 6.22 19.56 9.63
N ALA A 209 6.05 18.26 9.43
CA ALA A 209 6.61 17.25 10.32
C ALA A 209 8.15 17.27 10.33
N HIS A 210 8.76 17.57 9.17
CA HIS A 210 10.20 17.72 9.08
C HIS A 210 10.67 19.03 9.73
N VAL A 211 9.93 20.13 9.56
CA VAL A 211 10.21 21.40 10.25
C VAL A 211 10.15 21.22 11.77
N LEU A 212 9.10 20.56 12.29
CA LEU A 212 9.01 20.24 13.71
C LEU A 212 10.19 19.40 14.18
N ASN A 213 10.59 18.41 13.39
CA ASN A 213 11.77 17.60 13.68
C ASN A 213 13.06 18.43 13.79
N LEU A 214 13.23 19.43 12.92
CA LEU A 214 14.38 20.34 13.00
C LEU A 214 14.33 21.21 14.26
N ILE A 215 13.15 21.75 14.61
CA ILE A 215 12.97 22.57 15.83
C ILE A 215 13.32 21.76 17.07
N VAL A 216 12.79 20.54 17.20
CA VAL A 216 13.04 19.67 18.35
C VAL A 216 14.53 19.29 18.44
N LYS A 217 15.16 18.95 17.30
CA LYS A 217 16.60 18.68 17.25
C LYS A 217 17.46 19.86 17.68
N GLU A 218 17.06 21.07 17.31
CA GLU A 218 17.76 22.28 17.74
C GLU A 218 17.66 22.42 19.28
N GLY A 219 16.46 22.25 19.85
CA GLY A 219 16.26 22.30 21.30
C GLY A 219 17.00 21.20 22.08
N PHE A 220 17.33 20.09 21.44
CA PHE A 220 18.12 19.03 22.06
C PHE A 220 19.63 19.30 22.10
N LYS A 221 20.14 20.28 21.34
CA LYS A 221 21.58 20.60 21.35
C LYS A 221 22.07 20.99 22.74
N ASP A 222 21.24 21.66 23.52
CA ASP A 222 21.55 22.10 24.89
C ASP A 222 21.69 20.93 25.88
N ASN A 223 21.14 19.75 25.55
CA ASN A 223 21.12 18.57 26.41
C ASN A 223 21.78 17.34 25.75
N ILE A 224 22.70 17.58 24.81
CA ILE A 224 23.28 16.50 23.99
C ILE A 224 23.97 15.42 24.83
N ASP A 225 24.60 15.80 25.94
CA ASP A 225 25.32 14.87 26.82
C ASP A 225 24.38 13.86 27.51
N ALA A 226 23.22 14.31 27.99
CA ALA A 226 22.22 13.44 28.61
C ALA A 226 21.69 12.43 27.57
N ILE A 227 21.40 12.92 26.36
CA ILE A 227 20.92 12.08 25.25
C ILE A 227 21.99 11.03 24.88
N LEU A 228 23.26 11.43 24.77
CA LEU A 228 24.36 10.51 24.45
C LEU A 228 24.54 9.42 25.52
N ARG A 229 24.41 9.77 26.81
CA ARG A 229 24.46 8.80 27.91
C ARG A 229 23.31 7.79 27.83
N ILE A 230 22.08 8.26 27.59
CA ILE A 230 20.91 7.38 27.42
C ILE A 230 21.09 6.46 26.21
N ARG A 231 21.50 7.00 25.05
CA ARG A 231 21.82 6.20 23.86
C ARG A 231 22.89 5.15 24.15
N GLY A 232 23.93 5.51 24.91
CA GLY A 232 24.97 4.59 25.36
C GLY A 232 24.42 3.43 26.19
N ALA A 233 23.56 3.73 27.17
CA ALA A 233 22.90 2.72 28.00
C ALA A 233 22.00 1.79 27.17
N VAL A 234 21.18 2.34 26.27
CA VAL A 234 20.33 1.54 25.37
C VAL A 234 21.17 0.66 24.45
N LYS A 235 22.26 1.19 23.86
CA LYS A 235 23.20 0.39 23.04
C LYS A 235 23.81 -0.75 23.86
N TYR A 236 24.20 -0.49 25.10
CA TYR A 236 24.77 -1.51 25.99
C TYR A 236 23.76 -2.64 26.25
N VAL A 237 22.52 -2.31 26.64
CA VAL A 237 21.47 -3.32 26.91
C VAL A 237 21.17 -4.15 25.66
N ARG A 238 21.16 -3.53 24.48
CA ARG A 238 20.81 -4.18 23.21
C ARG A 238 21.96 -4.94 22.55
N SER A 239 23.20 -4.78 23.02
CA SER A 239 24.35 -5.34 22.32
C SER A 239 24.45 -6.88 22.42
N SER A 240 23.73 -7.52 23.35
CA SER A 240 23.66 -8.98 23.40
C SER A 240 22.35 -9.49 24.05
N PRO A 241 21.91 -10.73 23.72
CA PRO A 241 20.74 -11.35 24.35
C PRO A 241 20.87 -11.48 25.87
N SER A 242 22.08 -11.78 26.37
CA SER A 242 22.34 -11.89 27.81
C SER A 242 22.12 -10.57 28.54
N ARG A 243 22.61 -9.44 27.99
CA ARG A 243 22.41 -8.11 28.59
C ARG A 243 20.94 -7.70 28.59
N MET A 244 20.23 -7.97 27.50
CA MET A 244 18.79 -7.75 27.41
C MET A 244 18.02 -8.58 28.45
N SER A 245 18.40 -9.84 28.65
CA SER A 245 17.78 -10.70 29.67
C SER A 245 18.00 -10.16 31.08
N LYS A 246 19.24 -9.80 31.43
CA LYS A 246 19.56 -9.18 32.73
C LYS A 246 18.77 -7.90 32.97
N PHE A 247 18.65 -7.05 31.95
CA PHE A 247 17.84 -5.83 32.06
C PHE A 247 16.38 -6.13 32.36
N LYS A 248 15.77 -7.13 31.69
CA LYS A 248 14.39 -7.55 31.98
C LYS A 248 14.21 -8.03 33.41
N THR A 249 15.15 -8.82 33.93
CA THR A 249 15.11 -9.25 35.34
C THR A 249 15.17 -8.06 36.29
N CYS A 250 15.99 -7.05 36.03
CA CYS A 250 16.01 -5.83 36.84
C CYS A 250 14.68 -5.07 36.78
N VAL A 251 14.05 -4.96 35.61
CA VAL A 251 12.74 -4.30 35.42
C VAL A 251 11.66 -5.02 36.24
N GLU A 252 11.66 -6.35 36.24
CA GLU A 252 10.76 -7.18 37.05
C GLU A 252 11.00 -6.97 38.55
N GLN A 253 12.27 -6.96 38.99
CA GLN A 253 12.63 -6.72 40.40
C GLN A 253 12.22 -5.32 40.90
N GLN A 254 12.28 -4.30 40.04
CA GLN A 254 11.88 -2.93 40.37
C GLN A 254 10.37 -2.70 40.21
N ASN A 255 9.59 -3.75 39.88
CA ASN A 255 8.14 -3.70 39.71
C ASN A 255 7.69 -2.59 38.73
N ILE A 256 8.42 -2.41 37.64
CA ILE A 256 8.08 -1.42 36.61
C ILE A 256 6.95 -1.98 35.73
N GLU A 257 5.79 -1.32 35.76
CA GLU A 257 4.59 -1.76 35.01
C GLU A 257 4.71 -1.61 33.48
N TYR A 258 5.61 -0.74 33.03
CA TYR A 258 5.80 -0.45 31.61
C TYR A 258 6.47 -1.62 30.86
N LYS A 259 5.74 -2.22 29.90
CA LYS A 259 6.18 -3.41 29.14
C LYS A 259 6.99 -3.10 27.88
N GLY A 260 7.27 -1.83 27.60
CA GLY A 260 8.04 -1.45 26.41
C GLY A 260 9.50 -1.85 26.55
N LEU A 261 10.10 -2.33 25.46
CA LEU A 261 11.54 -2.60 25.40
C LEU A 261 12.31 -1.33 25.09
N VAL A 262 13.55 -1.25 25.58
CA VAL A 262 14.47 -0.18 25.21
C VAL A 262 14.75 -0.20 23.71
N CYS A 263 14.46 0.92 23.04
CA CYS A 263 14.67 1.12 21.61
C CYS A 263 15.70 2.23 21.39
N LEU A 264 16.51 2.06 20.34
CA LEU A 264 17.33 3.17 19.85
C LEU A 264 16.43 4.17 19.16
N ASP A 265 16.76 5.44 19.33
CA ASP A 265 16.08 6.51 18.63
C ASP A 265 16.37 6.47 17.13
N VAL A 266 15.42 6.99 16.36
CA VAL A 266 15.51 7.13 14.91
C VAL A 266 15.79 8.59 14.63
N GLU A 267 16.97 8.88 14.11
CA GLU A 267 17.43 10.25 13.89
C GLU A 267 16.45 11.11 13.07
N THR A 268 15.66 10.52 12.16
CA THR A 268 14.69 11.25 11.35
C THR A 268 13.33 11.47 12.02
N ARG A 269 13.15 11.01 13.27
CA ARG A 269 11.88 11.09 14.02
C ARG A 269 12.08 11.69 15.41
N TRP A 270 11.68 12.94 15.56
CA TRP A 270 11.73 13.68 16.82
C TRP A 270 11.05 12.99 17.99
N ASN A 271 9.96 12.26 17.74
CA ASN A 271 9.22 11.52 18.75
C ASN A 271 9.85 10.18 19.14
N SER A 272 11.08 9.92 18.70
CA SER A 272 11.85 8.71 19.07
C SER A 272 13.08 9.00 19.90
N THR A 273 13.55 10.26 19.93
CA THR A 273 14.64 10.73 20.79
C THR A 273 14.10 11.05 22.17
#